data_AF-A0A348P578-F1
#
_entry.id   AF-A0A348P578-F1
#
_cell.length_a   1.000
_cell.length_b   1.000
_cell.length_c   1.000
_cell.angle_alpha   90.00
_cell.angle_beta   90.00
_cell.angle_gamma   90.00
#
_symmetry.space_group_name_H-M   'P 1'
#
loop_
_entity.id
_entity.type
_entity.pdbx_description
1 polymer ?
#
loop_
_entity_poly.entity_id
_entity_poly.type
_entity_poly.pdbx_seq_one_letter_code
_entity_poly.pdbx_strand_id
1 'polypeptide(L)'
;MAKGLKGIDNAAASKGKGVETLWQFIKFIVVSLGAFVIQTVLPILIRIPMSEEFQTRAFDWWIFHDATDAKTGVVTGLGLFLAANLANIIAQIVSFFINRDKTFNSDANIAVTLPIYVVFTIALICFSAWLSPTLINFFQAHNVNTDLSLFLSGAICGAIQFFLYFPFDKLLFPKKKEAVEEAEAAKEAVEEKAE
;
A
#
# COMPACT_ATOMS: atom_id res chain seq x y z
N MET A 1 16.63 24.51 17.97
CA MET A 1 15.83 24.51 16.73
C MET A 1 15.71 23.08 16.24
N ALA A 2 14.52 22.46 16.32
CA ALA A 2 14.33 21.07 15.90
C ALA A 2 14.52 20.92 14.38
N LYS A 3 15.77 20.69 13.95
CA LYS A 3 16.18 20.34 12.58
C LYS A 3 15.73 18.90 12.21
N GLY A 4 14.48 18.55 12.51
CA GLY A 4 13.87 17.24 12.20
C GLY A 4 12.93 17.32 10.99
N LEU A 5 12.26 16.20 10.68
CA LEU A 5 11.29 16.01 9.59
C LEU A 5 10.36 17.20 9.32
N LYS A 6 9.87 17.87 10.38
CA LYS A 6 9.03 19.08 10.29
C LYS A 6 9.71 20.24 9.53
N GLY A 7 11.01 20.43 9.67
CA GLY A 7 11.75 21.46 8.94
C GLY A 7 11.83 21.16 7.44
N ILE A 8 11.90 19.87 7.06
CA ILE A 8 11.89 19.44 5.65
C ILE A 8 10.47 19.59 5.08
N ASP A 9 9.44 19.25 5.86
CA ASP A 9 8.04 19.45 5.49
C ASP A 9 7.76 20.93 5.16
N ASN A 10 8.22 21.85 6.02
CA ASN A 10 8.00 23.29 5.83
C ASN A 10 8.82 23.83 4.65
N ALA A 11 10.06 23.37 4.46
CA ALA A 11 10.89 23.75 3.32
C ALA A 11 10.35 23.22 1.97
N ALA A 12 9.71 22.04 1.96
CA ALA A 12 9.05 21.51 0.77
C ALA A 12 7.77 22.29 0.46
N ALA A 13 6.98 22.62 1.49
CA ALA A 13 5.77 23.41 1.35
C ALA A 13 6.05 24.83 0.85
N SER A 14 7.14 25.46 1.30
CA SER A 14 7.50 26.82 0.87
C SER A 14 7.89 26.91 -0.60
N LYS A 15 8.32 25.81 -1.21
CA LYS A 15 8.68 25.73 -2.65
C LYS A 15 7.49 25.43 -3.57
N GLY A 16 6.28 25.37 -3.04
CA GLY A 16 5.04 25.21 -3.80
C GLY A 16 4.48 23.78 -3.84
N LYS A 17 3.23 23.66 -4.33
CA LYS A 17 2.42 22.44 -4.25
C LYS A 17 3.04 21.21 -4.93
N GLY A 18 3.82 21.41 -6.00
CA GLY A 18 4.49 20.33 -6.73
C GLY A 18 5.61 19.68 -5.90
N VAL A 19 6.48 20.51 -5.31
CA VAL A 19 7.60 20.03 -4.46
C VAL A 19 7.07 19.39 -3.18
N GLU A 20 6.03 19.97 -2.58
CA GLU A 20 5.34 19.38 -1.44
C GLU A 20 4.75 17.99 -1.76
N THR A 21 4.11 17.84 -2.92
CA THR A 21 3.54 16.55 -3.35
C THR A 21 4.63 15.51 -3.59
N LEU A 22 5.74 15.91 -4.22
CA LEU A 22 6.89 15.03 -4.41
C LEU A 22 7.47 14.56 -3.08
N TRP A 23 7.59 15.48 -2.11
CA TRP A 23 8.07 15.13 -0.78
C TRP A 23 7.12 14.17 -0.05
N GLN A 24 5.81 14.40 -0.14
CA GLN A 24 4.81 13.45 0.37
C GLN A 24 4.94 12.08 -0.29
N PHE A 25 5.18 12.02 -1.60
CA PHE A 25 5.38 10.77 -2.31
C PHE A 25 6.66 10.03 -1.85
N ILE A 26 7.75 10.75 -1.60
CA ILE A 26 8.98 10.17 -1.03
C ILE A 26 8.71 9.57 0.36
N LYS A 27 8.00 10.29 1.24
CA LYS A 27 7.61 9.75 2.56
C LYS A 27 6.72 8.52 2.42
N PHE A 28 5.76 8.56 1.51
CA PHE A 28 4.88 7.44 1.21
C PHE A 28 5.66 6.19 0.75
N ILE A 29 6.70 6.33 -0.09
CA ILE A 29 7.58 5.22 -0.48
C ILE A 29 8.21 4.57 0.76
N VAL A 30 8.78 5.37 1.65
CA VAL A 30 9.44 4.87 2.88
C VAL A 30 8.45 4.13 3.78
N VAL A 31 7.23 4.67 3.95
CA VAL A 31 6.17 4.01 4.73
C VAL A 31 5.73 2.71 4.05
N SER A 32 5.59 2.71 2.74
CA SER A 32 5.19 1.54 1.95
C SER A 32 6.19 0.39 2.06
N LEU A 33 7.49 0.68 2.18
CA LEU A 33 8.51 -0.35 2.46
C LEU A 33 8.29 -1.01 3.83
N GLY A 34 7.87 -0.25 4.84
CA GLY A 34 7.50 -0.80 6.16
C GLY A 34 6.28 -1.72 6.07
N ALA A 35 5.24 -1.29 5.34
CA ALA A 35 4.07 -2.11 5.09
C ALA A 35 4.42 -3.39 4.31
N PHE A 36 5.31 -3.31 3.33
CA PHE A 36 5.81 -4.46 2.57
C PHE A 36 6.51 -5.50 3.46
N VAL A 37 7.31 -5.07 4.43
CA VAL A 37 7.94 -5.99 5.39
C VAL A 37 6.87 -6.72 6.22
N ILE A 38 5.85 -6.01 6.71
CA ILE A 38 4.74 -6.62 7.45
C ILE A 38 4.01 -7.62 6.56
N GLN A 39 3.66 -7.22 5.33
CA GLN A 39 2.96 -8.06 4.38
C GLN A 39 3.74 -9.33 4.00
N THR A 40 5.08 -9.29 4.05
CA THR A 40 5.94 -10.44 3.72
C THR A 40 6.15 -11.38 4.91
N VAL A 41 6.37 -10.83 6.11
CA VAL A 41 6.73 -11.62 7.30
C VAL A 41 5.49 -12.14 8.04
N LEU A 42 4.46 -11.30 8.17
CA LEU A 42 3.27 -11.63 8.96
C LEU A 42 2.49 -12.85 8.45
N PRO A 43 2.35 -13.14 7.13
CA PRO A 43 1.69 -14.36 6.68
C PRO A 43 2.40 -15.61 7.19
N ILE A 44 3.74 -15.59 7.27
CA ILE A 44 4.53 -16.73 7.77
C ILE A 44 4.18 -16.98 9.23
N LEU A 45 4.09 -15.92 10.05
CA LEU A 45 3.72 -16.03 11.46
C LEU A 45 2.28 -16.52 11.66
N ILE A 46 1.33 -16.01 10.86
CA ILE A 46 -0.08 -16.43 10.90
C ILE A 46 -0.22 -17.93 10.59
N ARG A 47 0.65 -18.47 9.72
CA ARG A 47 0.61 -19.87 9.31
C ARG A 47 1.18 -20.85 10.32
N ILE A 48 2.08 -20.44 11.21
CA ILE A 48 2.72 -21.34 12.20
C ILE A 48 1.71 -22.20 12.98
N PRO A 49 0.60 -21.66 13.52
CA PRO A 49 -0.37 -22.47 14.25
C PRO A 49 -1.36 -23.25 13.34
N MET A 50 -1.33 -23.07 12.02
CA MET A 50 -2.28 -23.70 11.10
C MET A 50 -1.82 -25.11 10.69
N SER A 51 -2.73 -26.08 10.70
CA SER A 51 -2.45 -27.42 10.18
C SER A 51 -2.15 -27.39 8.67
N GLU A 52 -1.34 -28.34 8.19
CA GLU A 52 -1.06 -28.48 6.76
C GLU A 52 -2.34 -28.74 5.94
N GLU A 53 -3.29 -29.50 6.51
CA GLU A 53 -4.59 -29.74 5.90
C GLU A 53 -5.35 -28.43 5.66
N PHE A 54 -5.33 -27.50 6.63
CA PHE A 54 -6.00 -26.21 6.46
C PHE A 54 -5.24 -25.30 5.48
N GLN A 55 -3.91 -25.33 5.50
CA GLN A 55 -3.07 -24.55 4.58
C GLN A 55 -3.24 -24.98 3.12
N THR A 56 -3.49 -26.27 2.87
CA THR A 56 -3.60 -26.85 1.52
C THR A 56 -5.04 -27.15 1.09
N ARG A 57 -6.04 -26.90 1.96
CA ARG A 57 -7.45 -27.11 1.65
C ARG A 57 -7.86 -26.35 0.38
N ALA A 58 -8.30 -27.07 -0.63
CA ALA A 58 -8.82 -26.50 -1.87
C ALA A 58 -10.02 -25.58 -1.60
N PHE A 59 -10.13 -24.51 -2.38
CA PHE A 59 -11.27 -23.61 -2.33
C PHE A 59 -11.50 -22.99 -3.71
N ASP A 60 -12.76 -22.76 -4.02
CA ASP A 60 -13.18 -22.06 -5.24
C ASP A 60 -14.42 -21.24 -4.88
N TRP A 61 -14.29 -19.91 -4.88
CA TRP A 61 -15.38 -19.02 -4.54
C TRP A 61 -15.24 -17.66 -5.23
N TRP A 62 -16.24 -17.34 -6.05
CA TRP A 62 -16.37 -16.07 -6.78
C TRP A 62 -15.15 -15.79 -7.68
N ILE A 63 -14.29 -14.84 -7.32
CA ILE A 63 -13.06 -14.49 -8.04
C ILE A 63 -11.80 -15.07 -7.39
N PHE A 64 -11.97 -15.75 -6.25
CA PHE A 64 -10.88 -16.33 -5.50
C PHE A 64 -10.85 -17.83 -5.76
N HIS A 65 -9.74 -18.26 -6.35
CA HIS A 65 -9.50 -19.65 -6.68
C HIS A 65 -8.20 -20.08 -6.01
N ASP A 66 -8.14 -21.35 -5.60
CA ASP A 66 -6.86 -21.94 -5.26
C ASP A 66 -5.92 -21.93 -6.47
N ALA A 67 -4.63 -21.83 -6.20
CA ALA A 67 -3.60 -21.81 -7.22
C ALA A 67 -2.61 -22.92 -6.94
N THR A 68 -2.33 -23.77 -7.92
CA THR A 68 -1.29 -24.79 -7.78
C THR A 68 0.05 -24.24 -8.27
N ASP A 69 1.07 -24.33 -7.44
CA ASP A 69 2.44 -24.03 -7.86
C ASP A 69 2.88 -25.01 -8.95
N ALA A 70 3.23 -24.47 -10.12
CA ALA A 70 3.51 -25.25 -11.31
C ALA A 70 4.79 -26.12 -11.20
N LYS A 71 5.68 -25.86 -10.24
CA LYS A 71 6.95 -26.57 -10.07
C LYS A 71 6.90 -27.62 -8.97
N THR A 72 6.20 -27.30 -7.90
CA THR A 72 6.16 -28.10 -6.68
C THR A 72 4.86 -28.87 -6.53
N GLY A 73 3.83 -28.52 -7.31
CA GLY A 73 2.48 -29.08 -7.17
C GLY A 73 1.78 -28.64 -5.88
N VAL A 74 2.38 -27.73 -5.12
CA VAL A 74 1.82 -27.25 -3.84
C VAL A 74 0.62 -26.36 -4.13
N VAL A 75 -0.53 -26.72 -3.56
CA VAL A 75 -1.76 -25.92 -3.65
C VAL A 75 -1.67 -24.75 -2.67
N THR A 76 -1.87 -23.55 -3.18
CA THR A 76 -2.11 -22.33 -2.41
C THR A 76 -3.53 -22.40 -1.83
N GLY A 77 -3.72 -23.26 -0.83
CA GLY A 77 -5.02 -23.57 -0.25
C GLY A 77 -5.55 -22.45 0.65
N LEU A 78 -6.71 -22.70 1.23
CA LEU A 78 -7.51 -21.73 1.98
C LEU A 78 -6.71 -21.04 3.10
N GLY A 79 -5.94 -21.79 3.88
CA GLY A 79 -5.13 -21.22 4.96
C GLY A 79 -4.03 -20.28 4.46
N LEU A 80 -3.39 -20.60 3.33
CA LEU A 80 -2.38 -19.73 2.70
C LEU A 80 -3.00 -18.44 2.18
N PHE A 81 -4.13 -18.57 1.48
CA PHE A 81 -4.90 -17.44 0.99
C PHE A 81 -5.33 -16.49 2.13
N LEU A 82 -5.89 -17.05 3.21
CA LEU A 82 -6.32 -16.24 4.36
C LEU A 82 -5.16 -15.57 5.07
N ALA A 83 -4.05 -16.28 5.28
CA ALA A 83 -2.87 -15.71 5.93
C ALA A 83 -2.28 -14.53 5.12
N ALA A 84 -2.17 -14.69 3.81
CA ALA A 84 -1.65 -13.63 2.93
C ALA A 84 -2.56 -12.40 2.91
N ASN A 85 -3.88 -12.59 2.76
CA ASN A 85 -4.82 -11.46 2.70
C ASN A 85 -5.02 -10.79 4.06
N LEU A 86 -5.04 -11.55 5.16
CA LEU A 86 -5.11 -10.97 6.51
C LEU A 86 -3.86 -10.14 6.80
N ALA A 87 -2.68 -10.66 6.48
CA ALA A 87 -1.43 -9.90 6.62
C ALA A 87 -1.42 -8.65 5.74
N ASN A 88 -1.95 -8.73 4.51
CA ASN A 88 -2.08 -7.58 3.64
C ASN A 88 -2.98 -6.51 4.28
N ILE A 89 -4.17 -6.87 4.76
CA ILE A 89 -5.08 -5.93 5.44
C ILE A 89 -4.40 -5.30 6.66
N ILE A 90 -3.70 -6.08 7.49
CA ILE A 90 -2.99 -5.57 8.67
C ILE A 90 -1.86 -4.61 8.26
N ALA A 91 -1.06 -4.97 7.26
CA ALA A 91 0.00 -4.09 6.74
C ALA A 91 -0.56 -2.76 6.26
N GLN A 92 -1.70 -2.80 5.58
CA GLN A 92 -2.39 -1.62 5.07
C GLN A 92 -2.97 -0.76 6.20
N ILE A 93 -3.50 -1.36 7.26
CA ILE A 93 -3.93 -0.62 8.47
C ILE A 93 -2.73 0.06 9.16
N VAL A 94 -1.58 -0.61 9.24
CA VAL A 94 -0.37 0.02 9.80
C VAL A 94 0.08 1.18 8.91
N SER A 95 0.10 0.97 7.59
CA SER A 95 0.42 2.02 6.60
C SER A 95 -0.50 3.23 6.75
N PHE A 96 -1.81 3.01 6.93
CA PHE A 96 -2.81 4.05 7.18
C PHE A 96 -2.41 4.98 8.33
N PHE A 97 -2.07 4.43 9.50
CA PHE A 97 -1.72 5.25 10.67
C PHE A 97 -0.42 6.02 10.46
N ILE A 98 0.60 5.38 9.88
CA ILE A 98 1.88 6.02 9.63
C ILE A 98 1.74 7.11 8.55
N ASN A 99 1.00 6.85 7.47
CA ASN A 99 0.78 7.83 6.41
C ASN A 99 -0.03 9.02 6.89
N ARG A 100 -1.12 8.79 7.64
CA ARG A 100 -1.93 9.87 8.23
C ARG A 100 -1.07 10.82 9.05
N ASP A 101 -0.23 10.29 9.93
CA ASP A 101 0.50 11.11 10.90
C ASP A 101 1.84 11.63 10.36
N LYS A 102 2.59 10.83 9.58
CA LYS A 102 3.95 11.16 9.14
C LYS A 102 4.01 11.67 7.69
N THR A 103 3.23 11.08 6.79
CA THR A 103 3.25 11.44 5.37
C THR A 103 2.42 12.70 5.13
N PHE A 104 1.17 12.70 5.60
CA PHE A 104 0.20 13.75 5.33
C PHE A 104 0.01 14.73 6.49
N ASN A 105 0.43 14.38 7.72
CA ASN A 105 0.23 15.19 8.93
C ASN A 105 -1.23 15.67 9.04
N SER A 106 -2.14 14.70 9.03
CA SER A 106 -3.59 14.89 9.01
C SER A 106 -4.21 14.59 10.38
N ASP A 107 -5.29 15.28 10.71
CA ASP A 107 -6.17 15.00 11.85
C ASP A 107 -7.49 14.33 11.42
N ALA A 108 -7.57 13.82 10.18
CA ALA A 108 -8.77 13.20 9.64
C ALA A 108 -9.39 12.18 10.61
N ASN A 109 -10.72 12.17 10.71
CA ASN A 109 -11.45 11.35 11.65
C ASN A 109 -11.26 9.86 11.33
N ILE A 110 -10.54 9.15 12.20
CA ILE A 110 -10.20 7.73 12.04
C ILE A 110 -11.46 6.86 11.93
N ALA A 111 -12.52 7.19 12.67
CA ALA A 111 -13.76 6.42 12.64
C ALA A 111 -14.47 6.47 11.27
N VAL A 112 -14.15 7.48 10.44
CA VAL A 112 -14.68 7.60 9.07
C VAL A 112 -13.66 7.11 8.06
N THR A 113 -12.39 7.51 8.19
CA THR A 113 -11.37 7.24 7.17
C THR A 113 -10.86 5.80 7.20
N LEU A 114 -10.74 5.17 8.38
CA LEU A 114 -10.25 3.79 8.48
C LEU A 114 -11.21 2.78 7.81
N PRO A 115 -12.54 2.81 8.04
CA PRO A 115 -13.45 1.91 7.31
C PRO A 115 -13.38 2.09 5.79
N ILE A 116 -13.33 3.33 5.31
CA ILE A 116 -13.18 3.65 3.87
C ILE A 116 -11.89 3.02 3.32
N TYR A 117 -10.79 3.14 4.07
CA TYR A 117 -9.49 2.59 3.69
C TYR A 117 -9.48 1.05 3.67
N VAL A 118 -10.14 0.40 4.63
CA VAL A 118 -10.29 -1.07 4.65
C VAL A 118 -11.13 -1.55 3.47
N VAL A 119 -12.25 -0.88 3.16
CA VAL A 119 -13.08 -1.20 1.98
C VAL A 119 -12.27 -1.05 0.69
N PHE A 120 -11.49 0.03 0.56
CA PHE A 120 -10.59 0.23 -0.58
C PHE A 120 -9.54 -0.89 -0.70
N THR A 121 -8.95 -1.29 0.42
CA THR A 121 -7.98 -2.41 0.47
C THR A 121 -8.61 -3.73 0.02
N ILE A 122 -9.84 -4.03 0.49
CA ILE A 122 -10.57 -5.23 0.07
C ILE A 122 -10.90 -5.15 -1.44
N ALA A 123 -11.32 -3.99 -1.94
CA ALA A 123 -11.57 -3.79 -3.37
C ALA A 123 -10.31 -4.05 -4.21
N LEU A 124 -9.14 -3.58 -3.75
CA LEU A 124 -7.85 -3.85 -4.41
C LEU A 124 -7.43 -5.32 -4.33
N ILE A 125 -7.75 -6.03 -3.24
CA ILE A 125 -7.54 -7.48 -3.14
C ILE A 125 -8.39 -8.20 -4.20
N CYS A 126 -9.68 -7.88 -4.28
CA CYS A 126 -10.59 -8.44 -5.27
C CYS A 126 -10.11 -8.12 -6.70
N PHE A 127 -9.72 -6.87 -6.95
CA PHE A 127 -9.20 -6.46 -8.26
C PHE A 127 -7.96 -7.25 -8.66
N SER A 128 -7.01 -7.42 -7.74
CA SER A 128 -5.80 -8.23 -7.97
C SER A 128 -6.12 -9.72 -8.18
N ALA A 129 -7.11 -10.28 -7.47
CA ALA A 129 -7.54 -11.67 -7.65
C ALA A 129 -8.07 -11.95 -9.06
N TRP A 130 -8.79 -10.98 -9.66
CA TRP A 130 -9.23 -11.06 -11.05
C TRP A 130 -8.12 -10.73 -12.06
N LEU A 131 -7.34 -9.68 -11.80
CA LEU A 131 -6.35 -9.17 -12.74
C LEU A 131 -5.18 -10.14 -12.90
N SER A 132 -4.72 -10.75 -11.80
CA SER A 132 -3.55 -11.61 -11.79
C SER A 132 -3.65 -12.78 -12.79
N PRO A 133 -4.69 -13.64 -12.76
CA PRO A 133 -4.85 -14.72 -13.74
C PRO A 133 -5.07 -14.19 -15.17
N THR A 134 -5.75 -13.05 -15.32
CA THR A 134 -5.95 -12.42 -16.64
C THR A 134 -4.61 -12.04 -17.28
N LEU A 135 -3.70 -11.43 -16.51
CA LEU A 135 -2.36 -11.08 -16.98
C LEU A 135 -1.50 -12.32 -17.26
N ILE A 136 -1.57 -13.34 -16.39
CA ILE A 136 -0.84 -14.60 -16.59
C ILE A 136 -1.25 -15.24 -17.93
N ASN A 137 -2.55 -15.34 -18.19
CA ASN A 137 -3.08 -15.90 -19.43
C ASN A 137 -2.66 -15.07 -20.65
N PHE A 138 -2.70 -13.74 -20.53
CA PHE A 138 -2.24 -12.83 -21.59
C PHE A 138 -0.75 -13.04 -21.91
N PHE A 139 0.11 -13.10 -20.90
CA PHE A 139 1.55 -13.32 -21.10
C PHE A 139 1.85 -14.69 -21.71
N GLN A 140 1.19 -15.75 -21.23
CA GLN A 140 1.37 -17.09 -21.78
C GLN A 140 0.87 -17.20 -23.23
N ALA A 141 -0.23 -16.52 -23.59
CA ALA A 141 -0.70 -16.42 -24.97
C ALA A 141 0.34 -15.75 -25.91
N HIS A 142 1.26 -14.97 -25.34
CA HIS A 142 2.38 -14.34 -26.04
C HIS A 142 3.72 -15.09 -25.86
N ASN A 143 3.68 -16.39 -25.52
CA ASN A 143 4.85 -17.25 -25.35
C ASN A 143 5.82 -16.83 -24.23
N VAL A 144 5.35 -16.05 -23.25
CA VAL A 144 6.11 -15.79 -22.03
C VAL A 144 6.01 -17.03 -21.13
N ASN A 145 7.14 -17.48 -20.58
CA ASN A 145 7.14 -18.65 -19.71
C ASN A 145 6.32 -18.41 -18.41
N THR A 146 5.92 -19.50 -17.76
CA THR A 146 5.04 -19.44 -16.57
C THR A 146 5.64 -18.62 -15.43
N ASP A 147 6.93 -18.80 -15.13
CA ASP A 147 7.59 -18.10 -14.02
C ASP A 147 7.62 -16.60 -14.22
N LEU A 148 7.99 -16.17 -15.42
CA LEU A 148 8.05 -14.76 -15.78
C LEU A 148 6.65 -14.16 -15.85
N SER A 149 5.65 -14.92 -16.31
CA SER A 149 4.24 -14.50 -16.30
C SER A 149 3.72 -14.26 -14.87
N LEU A 150 4.03 -15.18 -13.94
CA LEU A 150 3.69 -15.04 -12.52
C LEU A 150 4.36 -13.82 -11.90
N PHE A 151 5.66 -13.64 -12.15
CA PHE A 151 6.42 -12.50 -11.65
C PHE A 151 5.88 -11.17 -12.18
N LEU A 152 5.70 -11.04 -13.50
CA LEU A 152 5.20 -9.82 -14.14
C LEU A 152 3.79 -9.49 -13.67
N SER A 153 2.91 -10.49 -13.56
CA SER A 153 1.55 -10.32 -13.05
C SER A 153 1.55 -9.80 -11.62
N GLY A 154 2.33 -10.41 -10.72
CA GLY A 154 2.48 -9.96 -9.35
C GLY A 154 3.07 -8.54 -9.25
N ALA A 155 4.09 -8.24 -10.05
CA ALA A 155 4.71 -6.91 -10.10
C ALA A 155 3.72 -5.83 -10.58
N ILE A 156 2.91 -6.11 -11.61
CA ILE A 156 1.90 -5.19 -12.11
C ILE A 156 0.80 -4.96 -11.07
N CYS A 157 0.29 -6.02 -10.44
CA CYS A 157 -0.71 -5.88 -9.38
C CYS A 157 -0.16 -5.06 -8.21
N GLY A 158 1.06 -5.34 -7.76
CA GLY A 158 1.72 -4.58 -6.69
C GLY A 158 1.96 -3.12 -7.07
N ALA A 159 2.41 -2.84 -8.29
CA ALA A 159 2.60 -1.48 -8.78
C ALA A 159 1.28 -0.70 -8.85
N ILE A 160 0.20 -1.31 -9.37
CA ILE A 160 -1.13 -0.69 -9.42
C ILE A 160 -1.58 -0.34 -8.00
N GLN A 161 -1.49 -1.29 -7.05
CA GLN A 161 -1.86 -1.03 -5.66
C GLN A 161 -1.05 0.14 -5.09
N PHE A 162 0.28 0.11 -5.22
CA PHE A 162 1.16 1.16 -4.72
C PHE A 162 0.80 2.55 -5.28
N PHE A 163 0.59 2.66 -6.60
CA PHE A 163 0.26 3.93 -7.24
C PHE A 163 -1.17 4.40 -6.97
N LEU A 164 -2.09 3.50 -6.64
CA LEU A 164 -3.46 3.88 -6.25
C LEU A 164 -3.57 4.30 -4.78
N TYR A 165 -2.76 3.71 -3.89
CA TYR A 165 -2.75 4.10 -2.47
C TYR A 165 -2.29 5.55 -2.29
N PHE A 166 -1.23 6.00 -2.95
CA PHE A 166 -0.76 7.38 -2.76
C PHE A 166 -1.83 8.48 -3.01
N PRO A 167 -2.51 8.55 -4.17
CA PRO A 167 -3.53 9.55 -4.41
C PRO A 167 -4.76 9.34 -3.52
N PHE A 168 -5.10 8.08 -3.19
CA PHE A 168 -6.19 7.77 -2.28
C PHE A 168 -5.91 8.28 -0.87
N ASP A 169 -4.73 8.00 -0.31
CA ASP A 169 -4.28 8.49 1.00
C ASP A 169 -4.25 10.01 1.03
N LYS A 170 -3.74 10.63 -0.03
CA LYS A 170 -3.69 12.09 -0.16
C LYS A 170 -5.08 12.71 -0.13
N LEU A 171 -6.07 12.07 -0.75
CA LEU A 171 -7.47 12.51 -0.73
C LEU A 171 -8.11 12.28 0.64
N LEU A 172 -7.81 11.14 1.27
CA LEU A 172 -8.39 10.71 2.54
C LEU A 172 -7.84 11.48 3.74
N PHE A 173 -6.60 11.99 3.64
CA PHE A 173 -5.87 12.66 4.71
C PHE A 173 -5.56 14.13 4.38
N PRO A 174 -6.57 15.03 4.44
CA PRO A 174 -6.32 16.45 4.33
C PRO A 174 -5.37 16.93 5.44
N LYS A 175 -4.48 17.86 5.12
CA LYS A 175 -3.56 18.46 6.10
C LYS A 175 -4.31 19.17 7.21
N LYS A 176 -3.73 19.14 8.42
CA LYS A 176 -4.18 19.97 9.55
C LYS A 176 -4.08 21.45 9.21
N LYS A 177 -5.05 22.22 9.69
CA LYS A 177 -5.09 23.68 9.48
C LYS A 177 -3.81 24.38 9.96
N GLU A 178 -3.32 24.03 11.15
CA GLU A 178 -2.07 24.57 11.71
C GLU A 178 -0.86 24.33 10.78
N ALA A 179 -0.79 23.15 10.16
CA ALA A 179 0.30 22.83 9.23
C ALA A 179 0.19 23.57 7.89
N VAL A 180 -1.00 24.08 7.54
CA VAL A 180 -1.20 24.97 6.39
C VAL A 180 -0.75 26.39 6.76
N GLU A 181 -1.17 26.88 7.93
CA GLU A 181 -0.78 28.21 8.44
C GLU A 181 0.75 28.31 8.62
N GLU A 182 1.40 27.30 9.19
CA GLU A 182 2.87 27.25 9.31
C GLU A 182 3.57 27.25 7.95
N ALA A 183 3.00 26.59 6.94
CA ALA A 183 3.55 26.53 5.60
C ALA A 183 3.39 27.86 4.85
N GLU A 184 2.28 28.57 5.08
CA GLU A 184 2.04 29.92 4.54
C GLU A 184 3.00 30.93 5.18
N ALA A 185 3.13 30.93 6.51
CA ALA A 185 4.11 31.77 7.21
C ALA A 185 5.56 31.49 6.77
N ALA A 186 5.89 30.22 6.50
CA ALA A 186 7.22 29.86 5.97
C ALA A 186 7.46 30.32 4.53
N LYS A 187 6.41 30.50 3.71
CA LYS A 187 6.52 31.10 2.38
C LYS A 187 6.78 32.58 2.47
N GLU A 188 5.97 33.28 3.26
CA GLU A 188 6.08 34.73 3.45
C GLU A 188 7.49 35.10 3.95
N ALA A 189 8.02 34.36 4.94
CA ALA A 189 9.37 34.58 5.46
C ALA A 189 10.52 34.29 4.46
N VAL A 190 10.26 33.51 3.41
CA VAL A 190 11.23 33.26 2.32
C VAL A 190 11.15 34.35 1.27
N GLU A 191 9.95 34.84 0.96
CA GLU A 191 9.73 35.96 0.04
C GLU A 191 10.29 37.27 0.60
N GLU A 192 10.07 37.56 1.89
CA GLU A 192 10.60 38.76 2.57
C GLU A 192 12.14 38.81 2.59
N LYS A 193 12.82 37.65 2.56
CA LYS A 193 14.30 37.59 2.50
C LYS A 193 14.88 37.67 1.10
N ALA A 194 14.03 37.58 0.08
CA ALA A 194 14.43 37.66 -1.32
C ALA A 194 14.31 39.08 -1.90
N GLU A 195 13.65 39.99 -1.19
CA GLU A 195 13.64 41.45 -1.42
C GLU A 195 14.80 42.15 -0.70
#